data_AF-A0A7W1LES2-F1
#
_entry.id   AF-A0A7W1LES2-F1
#
_cell.length_a   1.000
_cell.length_b   1.000
_cell.length_c   1.000
_cell.angle_alpha   90.00
_cell.angle_beta   90.00
_cell.angle_gamma   90.00
#
_symmetry.space_group_name_H-M   'P 1'
#
loop_
_entity.id
_entity.type
_entity.pdbx_description
1 polymer ?
#
loop_
_entity_poly.entity_id
_entity_poly.type
_entity_poly.pdbx_seq_one_letter_code
_entity_poly.pdbx_strand_id
1 'polypeptide(L)'
;MDQMRFTRRLRGHTTVVGPGVLDAELFARGTHVASRLVFSDESTFSEEGTIDFGRGDALQFRSLGHGTLVPAPDGSVLQGASVLEIDGGDGRYAGARGRITSNFVLSANGEITDEQVAVLFIDREEK
;
A
#
# COMPACT_ATOMS: atom_id res chain seq x y z
N MET A 1 -0.72 -11.24 -22.04
CA MET A 1 -0.82 -10.44 -20.81
C MET A 1 -2.04 -10.90 -20.02
N ASP A 2 -1.80 -11.49 -18.86
CA ASP A 2 -2.85 -11.99 -17.95
C ASP A 2 -3.34 -10.84 -17.06
N GLN A 3 -4.65 -10.78 -16.80
CA GLN A 3 -5.23 -9.77 -15.93
C GLN A 3 -5.55 -10.38 -14.57
N MET A 4 -4.94 -9.83 -13.52
CA MET A 4 -5.22 -10.22 -12.14
C MET A 4 -5.95 -9.10 -11.40
N ARG A 5 -6.96 -9.47 -10.62
CA ARG A 5 -7.71 -8.54 -9.77
C ARG A 5 -7.84 -9.14 -8.37
N PHE A 6 -7.64 -8.32 -7.35
CA PHE A 6 -7.91 -8.74 -5.97
C PHE A 6 -8.33 -7.56 -5.11
N THR A 7 -9.09 -7.86 -4.06
CA THR A 7 -9.37 -6.94 -2.97
C THR A 7 -8.81 -7.50 -1.68
N ARG A 8 -8.36 -6.60 -0.80
CA ARG A 8 -7.73 -6.99 0.47
C ARG A 8 -8.10 -6.03 1.56
N ARG A 9 -8.28 -6.61 2.74
CA ARG A 9 -8.30 -5.87 3.99
C ARG A 9 -7.03 -6.20 4.75
N LEU A 10 -6.21 -5.18 4.99
CA LEU A 10 -4.94 -5.25 5.69
C LEU A 10 -5.08 -4.58 7.06
N ARG A 11 -4.33 -5.08 8.05
CA ARG A 11 -4.26 -4.49 9.38
C ARG A 11 -2.84 -4.48 9.87
N GLY A 12 -2.48 -3.46 10.65
CA GLY A 12 -1.16 -3.42 11.24
C GLY A 12 -0.90 -2.15 12.01
N HIS A 13 0.33 -1.69 11.98
CA HIS A 13 0.75 -0.50 12.70
C HIS A 13 1.63 0.41 11.86
N THR A 14 1.68 1.67 12.26
CA THR A 14 2.63 2.66 11.78
C THR A 14 3.66 2.97 12.86
N THR A 15 4.82 3.46 12.44
CA THR A 15 5.89 3.90 13.35
C THR A 15 6.47 5.19 12.81
N VAL A 16 6.56 6.21 13.65
CA VAL A 16 7.25 7.46 13.31
C VAL A 16 8.75 7.20 13.31
N VAL A 17 9.37 7.31 12.15
CA VAL A 17 10.82 7.07 11.98
C VAL A 17 11.61 8.35 11.76
N GLY A 18 10.92 9.48 11.57
CA GLY A 18 11.51 10.81 11.50
C GLY A 18 10.45 11.91 11.33
N PRO A 19 10.86 13.19 11.29
CA PRO A 19 9.95 14.30 11.04
C PRO A 19 9.23 14.11 9.70
N GLY A 20 7.90 13.97 9.72
CA GLY A 20 7.10 13.75 8.51
C GLY A 20 7.32 12.39 7.83
N VAL A 21 7.90 11.40 8.52
CA VAL A 21 8.14 10.07 7.95
C VAL A 21 7.53 8.99 8.84
N LEU A 22 6.68 8.15 8.23
CA LEU A 22 6.09 6.96 8.86
C LEU A 22 6.52 5.72 8.09
N ASP A 23 6.92 4.68 8.81
CA ASP A 23 6.94 3.32 8.25
C ASP A 23 5.64 2.61 8.64
N ALA A 24 5.05 1.85 7.74
CA ALA A 24 3.81 1.11 7.92
C ALA A 24 4.01 -0.37 7.64
N GLU A 25 3.54 -1.21 8.55
CA GLU A 25 3.68 -2.66 8.53
C GLU A 25 2.28 -3.27 8.64
N LEU A 26 1.75 -3.83 7.55
CA LEU A 26 0.39 -4.36 7.50
C LEU A 26 0.35 -5.82 7.05
N PHE A 27 -0.64 -6.55 7.55
CA PHE A 27 -0.76 -7.99 7.37
C PHE A 27 -2.18 -8.38 6.93
N ALA A 28 -2.22 -9.39 6.07
CA ALA A 28 -3.41 -10.18 5.77
C ALA A 28 -2.98 -11.65 5.63
N ARG A 29 -3.94 -12.56 5.40
CA ARG A 29 -3.63 -13.99 5.27
C ARG A 29 -2.61 -14.24 4.14
N GLY A 30 -1.39 -14.63 4.53
CA GLY A 30 -0.29 -14.90 3.59
C GLY A 30 0.19 -13.67 2.85
N THR A 31 0.07 -12.48 3.45
CA THR A 31 0.53 -11.23 2.84
C THR A 31 1.06 -10.30 3.90
N HIS A 32 2.18 -9.68 3.56
CA HIS A 32 2.81 -8.64 4.35
C HIS A 32 3.06 -7.43 3.45
N VAL A 33 2.65 -6.26 3.91
CA VAL A 33 2.92 -4.97 3.26
C VAL A 33 3.83 -4.18 4.17
N ALA A 34 4.97 -3.76 3.63
CA ALA A 34 5.88 -2.82 4.27
C ALA A 34 5.98 -1.59 3.38
N SER A 35 5.66 -0.41 3.91
CA SER A 35 5.73 0.85 3.16
C SER A 35 6.28 1.99 3.99
N ARG A 36 6.79 3.00 3.30
CA ARG A 36 7.25 4.26 3.86
C ARG A 36 6.42 5.40 3.30
N LEU A 37 5.83 6.17 4.19
CA LEU A 37 5.09 7.38 3.89
C LEU A 37 5.96 8.58 4.23
N VAL A 38 6.09 9.50 3.28
CA VAL A 38 6.80 10.78 3.45
C VAL A 38 5.82 11.91 3.23
N PHE A 39 5.60 12.71 4.27
CA PHE A 39 4.66 13.81 4.27
C PHE A 39 5.31 15.06 3.67
N SER A 40 4.65 15.66 2.68
CA SER A 40 5.04 16.96 2.11
C SER A 40 4.46 18.13 2.89
N ASP A 41 3.34 17.89 3.59
CA ASP A 41 2.67 18.82 4.49
C ASP A 41 1.91 18.03 5.57
N GLU A 42 1.05 18.70 6.35
CA GLU A 42 0.30 18.06 7.45
C GLU A 42 -0.67 16.96 7.01
N SER A 43 -1.05 16.92 5.73
CA SER A 43 -2.13 16.07 5.21
C SER A 43 -1.79 15.29 3.95
N THR A 44 -0.72 15.66 3.26
CA THR A 44 -0.35 15.09 1.97
C THR A 44 0.93 14.27 2.09
N PHE A 45 0.95 13.08 1.50
CA PHE A 45 2.11 12.19 1.53
C PHE A 45 2.38 11.51 0.18
N SER A 46 3.63 11.12 -0.03
CA SER A 46 4.02 10.09 -0.99
C SER A 46 4.28 8.78 -0.27
N GLU A 47 4.07 7.66 -0.95
CA GLU A 47 4.26 6.32 -0.37
C GLU A 47 5.02 5.43 -1.34
N GLU A 48 5.93 4.61 -0.82
CA GLU A 48 6.56 3.52 -1.57
C GLU A 48 6.71 2.30 -0.67
N GLY A 49 6.69 1.11 -1.27
CA GLY A 49 6.70 -0.11 -0.48
C GLY A 49 6.72 -1.39 -1.28
N THR A 50 6.60 -2.49 -0.55
CA THR A 50 6.56 -3.85 -1.07
C THR A 50 5.36 -4.61 -0.50
N ILE A 51 4.74 -5.43 -1.34
CA ILE A 51 3.76 -6.45 -0.93
C ILE A 51 4.40 -7.81 -1.11
N ASP A 52 4.70 -8.49 -0.01
CA ASP A 52 5.22 -9.86 0.02
C ASP A 52 4.04 -10.85 0.13
N PHE A 53 4.00 -11.85 -0.75
CA PHE A 53 2.99 -12.91 -0.81
C PHE A 53 3.52 -14.28 -0.33
N GLY A 54 4.75 -14.31 0.16
CA GLY A 54 5.54 -15.48 0.49
C GLY A 54 6.17 -16.14 -0.73
N ARG A 55 7.07 -17.10 -0.49
CA ARG A 55 7.67 -17.97 -1.52
C ARG A 55 8.45 -17.23 -2.62
N GLY A 56 8.91 -16.00 -2.35
CA GLY A 56 9.62 -15.17 -3.33
C GLY A 56 8.70 -14.44 -4.31
N ASP A 57 7.38 -14.46 -4.07
CA ASP A 57 6.42 -13.68 -4.83
C ASP A 57 6.23 -12.31 -4.16
N ALA A 58 6.56 -11.23 -4.86
CA ALA A 58 6.44 -9.87 -4.33
C ALA A 58 5.99 -8.86 -5.41
N LEU A 59 5.46 -7.72 -4.96
CA LEU A 59 5.19 -6.54 -5.79
C LEU A 59 5.87 -5.33 -5.18
N GLN A 60 6.51 -4.51 -6.00
CA GLN A 60 6.98 -3.18 -5.63
C GLN A 60 5.97 -2.14 -6.10
N PHE A 61 5.77 -1.11 -5.28
CA PHE A 61 4.83 -0.05 -5.60
C PHE A 61 5.31 1.30 -5.10
N ARG A 62 4.74 2.34 -5.71
CA ARG A 62 4.89 3.74 -5.31
C ARG A 62 3.61 4.51 -5.55
N SER A 63 3.40 5.63 -4.87
CA SER A 63 2.24 6.48 -5.04
C SER A 63 2.21 7.10 -6.44
N LEU A 64 1.07 6.96 -7.12
CA LEU A 64 0.75 7.69 -8.33
C LEU A 64 0.07 9.00 -7.93
N GLY A 65 0.85 10.09 -7.94
CA GLY A 65 0.40 11.36 -7.36
C GLY A 65 0.67 11.37 -5.86
N HIS A 66 -0.26 11.89 -5.07
CA HIS A 66 -0.10 12.01 -3.62
C HIS A 66 -1.26 11.32 -2.92
N GLY A 67 -0.98 10.69 -1.80
CA GLY A 67 -1.99 10.26 -0.84
C GLY A 67 -2.41 11.41 0.05
N THR A 68 -3.60 11.29 0.63
CA THR A 68 -4.10 12.23 1.63
C THR A 68 -4.36 11.50 2.94
N LEU A 69 -4.16 12.18 4.05
CA LEU A 69 -4.45 11.73 5.40
C LEU A 69 -5.00 12.90 6.19
N VAL A 70 -6.26 12.84 6.58
CA VAL A 70 -6.98 13.93 7.22
C VAL A 70 -7.80 13.41 8.41
N PRO A 71 -8.15 14.25 9.39
CA PRO A 71 -9.07 13.85 10.44
C PRO A 71 -10.41 13.37 9.86
N ALA A 72 -10.94 12.26 10.39
CA ALA A 72 -12.31 11.84 10.14
C ALA A 72 -13.31 12.88 10.66
N PRO A 73 -14.58 12.89 10.19
CA PRO A 73 -15.57 13.90 10.60
C PRO A 73 -15.80 14.00 12.11
N ASP A 74 -15.63 12.91 12.86
CA ASP A 74 -15.76 12.87 14.32
C ASP A 74 -14.42 13.06 15.05
N GLY A 75 -13.31 13.19 14.33
CA GLY A 75 -11.96 13.36 14.86
C GLY A 75 -11.38 12.15 15.58
N SER A 76 -12.04 10.98 15.52
CA SER A 76 -11.61 9.78 16.28
C SER A 76 -10.38 9.09 15.68
N VAL A 77 -10.24 9.19 14.36
CA VAL A 77 -9.16 8.60 13.56
C VAL A 77 -8.74 9.58 12.47
N LEU A 78 -7.59 9.33 11.87
CA LEU A 78 -7.24 9.88 10.57
C LEU A 78 -7.79 8.95 9.49
N GLN A 79 -8.38 9.50 8.45
CA GLN A 79 -8.81 8.80 7.24
C GLN A 79 -7.85 9.16 6.11
N GLY A 80 -7.37 8.15 5.39
CA GLY A 80 -6.48 8.36 4.25
C GLY A 80 -6.88 7.59 3.02
N ALA A 81 -6.38 8.05 1.88
CA ALA A 81 -6.53 7.38 0.60
C ALA A 81 -5.34 7.65 -0.31
N SER A 82 -4.98 6.66 -1.13
CA SER A 82 -3.91 6.79 -2.12
C SER A 82 -4.20 5.93 -3.36
N VAL A 83 -3.60 6.33 -4.48
CA VAL A 83 -3.49 5.49 -5.68
C VAL A 83 -2.02 5.12 -5.82
N LEU A 84 -1.74 3.83 -5.98
CA LEU A 84 -0.40 3.27 -6.10
C LEU A 84 -0.23 2.72 -7.51
N GLU A 85 0.96 2.89 -8.07
CA GLU A 85 1.43 2.25 -9.30
C GLU A 85 2.32 1.07 -8.93
N ILE A 86 2.08 -0.08 -9.58
CA ILE A 86 3.00 -1.21 -9.56
C ILE A 86 4.07 -0.97 -10.62
N ASP A 87 5.32 -0.84 -10.19
CA ASP A 87 6.47 -0.61 -11.06
C ASP A 87 7.45 -1.81 -11.12
N GLY A 88 7.26 -2.82 -10.27
CA GLY A 88 8.00 -4.07 -10.27
C GLY A 88 7.25 -5.24 -9.63
N GLY A 89 7.76 -6.44 -9.87
CA GLY A 89 7.33 -7.64 -9.16
C GLY A 89 8.32 -8.78 -9.34
N ASP A 90 8.23 -9.74 -8.43
CA ASP A 90 9.10 -10.92 -8.33
C ASP A 90 8.30 -12.21 -8.40
N GLY A 91 8.98 -13.32 -8.74
CA GLY A 91 8.36 -14.64 -8.81
C GLY A 91 7.22 -14.66 -9.83
N ARG A 92 6.03 -15.09 -9.41
CA ARG A 92 4.83 -15.11 -10.28
C ARG A 92 4.35 -13.72 -10.71
N TYR A 93 4.86 -12.66 -10.10
CA TYR A 93 4.55 -11.28 -10.41
C TYR A 93 5.65 -10.59 -11.23
N ALA A 94 6.65 -11.34 -11.72
CA ALA A 94 7.66 -10.79 -12.62
C ALA A 94 7.01 -10.05 -13.80
N GLY A 95 7.45 -8.80 -14.02
CA GLY A 95 6.90 -7.94 -15.08
C GLY A 95 5.50 -7.37 -14.81
N ALA A 96 4.95 -7.55 -13.61
CA ALA A 96 3.65 -6.99 -13.25
C ALA A 96 3.63 -5.46 -13.38
N ARG A 97 2.55 -4.93 -13.95
CA ARG A 97 2.19 -3.50 -13.93
C ARG A 97 0.74 -3.33 -13.57
N GLY A 98 0.36 -2.18 -13.03
CA GLY A 98 -1.02 -1.94 -12.68
C GLY A 98 -1.19 -0.91 -11.59
N ARG A 99 -2.34 -0.94 -10.94
CA ARG A 99 -2.68 0.01 -9.89
C ARG A 99 -3.30 -0.66 -8.69
N ILE A 100 -3.10 -0.04 -7.54
CA ILE A 100 -3.83 -0.31 -6.30
C ILE A 100 -4.49 0.99 -5.87
N THR A 101 -5.75 0.94 -5.45
CA THR A 101 -6.37 2.02 -4.68
C THR A 101 -6.46 1.59 -3.23
N SER A 102 -5.98 2.43 -2.33
CA SER A 102 -6.03 2.24 -0.88
C SER A 102 -6.96 3.27 -0.26
N ASN A 103 -7.75 2.84 0.73
CA ASN A 103 -8.60 3.68 1.54
C ASN A 103 -8.61 3.13 2.97
N PHE A 104 -8.11 3.92 3.91
CA PHE A 104 -7.69 3.42 5.21
C PHE A 104 -8.03 4.36 6.35
N VAL A 105 -8.00 3.81 7.56
CA VAL A 105 -8.08 4.56 8.81
C VAL A 105 -6.85 4.30 9.66
N LEU A 106 -6.36 5.35 10.30
CA LEU A 106 -5.22 5.35 11.21
C LEU A 106 -5.65 5.93 12.56
N SER A 107 -5.55 5.14 13.61
CA SER A 107 -5.85 5.60 14.98
C SER A 107 -4.70 6.40 15.58
N ALA A 108 -4.98 7.08 16.70
CA ALA A 108 -3.97 7.83 17.45
C ALA A 108 -2.84 6.97 18.06
N ASN A 109 -3.06 5.66 18.25
CA ASN A 109 -2.03 4.73 18.73
C ASN A 109 -1.22 4.08 17.59
N GLY A 110 -1.44 4.52 16.35
CA GLY A 110 -0.71 4.04 15.18
C GLY A 110 -1.30 2.77 14.53
N GLU A 111 -2.43 2.24 15.01
CA GLU A 111 -3.11 1.12 14.36
C GLU A 111 -3.73 1.56 13.03
N ILE A 112 -3.45 0.79 11.98
CA ILE A 112 -3.96 1.05 10.64
C ILE A 112 -4.83 -0.11 10.16
N THR A 113 -5.95 0.22 9.50
CA THR A 113 -6.76 -0.72 8.72
C THR A 113 -6.91 -0.15 7.31
N ASP A 114 -6.49 -0.92 6.31
CA ASP A 114 -6.49 -0.52 4.91
C ASP A 114 -7.33 -1.46 4.04
N GLU A 115 -8.23 -0.87 3.26
CA GLU A 115 -9.04 -1.54 2.25
C GLU A 115 -8.46 -1.26 0.86
N GLN A 116 -7.88 -2.29 0.23
CA GLN A 116 -7.22 -2.20 -1.06
C GLN A 116 -8.01 -2.88 -2.17
N VAL A 117 -7.97 -2.28 -3.37
CA VAL A 117 -8.41 -2.88 -4.63
C VAL A 117 -7.27 -2.79 -5.64
N ALA A 118 -6.86 -3.94 -6.19
CA ALA A 118 -5.76 -4.04 -7.14
C ALA A 118 -6.24 -4.53 -8.51
N VAL A 119 -5.70 -3.92 -9.57
CA VAL A 119 -5.84 -4.38 -10.96
C VAL A 119 -4.45 -4.43 -11.59
N LEU A 120 -3.99 -5.63 -11.89
CA LEU A 120 -2.65 -5.91 -12.42
C LEU A 120 -2.72 -6.56 -13.80
N PHE A 121 -1.68 -6.32 -14.57
CA PHE A 121 -1.38 -6.92 -15.85
C PHE A 121 -0.01 -7.59 -15.73
N ILE A 122 0.06 -8.89 -16.03
CA ILE A 122 1.27 -9.68 -15.88
C ILE A 122 1.62 -10.29 -17.22
N ASP A 123 2.84 -10.07 -17.68
CA ASP A 123 3.36 -10.77 -18.83
C ASP A 123 3.69 -12.20 -18.43
N ARG A 124 2.97 -13.17 -19.00
CA ARG A 124 3.40 -14.55 -18.89
C ARG A 124 4.44 -14.77 -19.96
N GLU A 125 5.68 -15.05 -19.56
CA GLU A 125 6.59 -15.74 -20.46
C GLU A 125 5.95 -17.10 -20.79
N GLU A 126 5.67 -17.34 -22.07
CA GLU A 126 5.36 -18.69 -22.55
C GLU A 126 6.62 -19.53 -22.32
N LYS A 127 6.51 -20.55 -21.45
CA LYS A 127 7.50 -21.61 -21.36
C LYS A 127 7.42 -22.51 -22.59
#